data_AF-A0A1I2DBR0-F1
#
_entry.id   AF-A0A1I2DBR0-F1
#
_cell.length_a   1.000
_cell.length_b   1.000
_cell.length_c   1.000
_cell.angle_alpha   90.00
_cell.angle_beta   90.00
_cell.angle_gamma   90.00
#
_symmetry.space_group_name_H-M   'P 1'
#
loop_
_entity.id
_entity.type
_entity.pdbx_description
1 polymer ?
#
loop_
_entity_poly.entity_id
_entity_poly.type
_entity_poly.pdbx_seq_one_letter_code
_entity_poly.pdbx_strand_id
1 'polypeptide(L)'
;MEEKELAVKNWLAHLRRHPMPEIVSEECMAALSSVEAQYGETESYGAGLEVRLGNPAAYVDYIMNIDEEIIPKVKALWYEIDYEEFSRAAATGKRIEPCLFANVGEEDYRTFWDDVLPPFLGEERAKRLRAPLDRVTERLPEKAFIKQIGTMTSRGELDIMRLVISFPSWESIFPGLTAIGWQGDTAELASALEPWKESQRIAVNIDLGADGVLPKIGIEVFSRWRHPLIVDKFIMRLEDAGLCLPEKGEALRRWIRIRPDADPFRQTLINYFKLNYKDGKITEAKAYLEQTPYINHNYFDAYEFPGRVAFYLRDGERALSADSALRLLAQCGENRLRRARFMGVEGYEEFDRLLGVCREYSIRAEVSLAEPVSREALEQMIAAGADSFLMDMEEETGWAANAETLRALDFAGFRLRWFMHRGNAQDLPRVIRLAGETGAQELIITGMKPCSPGLRRETPDRGQIIAAAEIINAWQKENLRNGEAANETQDGEVANETAGTDAKSRMELTVESCFSPLRAVMGGADEKRNGNRGIGRGCEAGCWFFAVQADGSFTPCPYLDAQETYGSITEYWEHSPLLKNIRKQSGHEGCPYARRCLPCFAVIKEVGDCPLHPLHGDRP
;
A
#
# COMPACT_ATOMS: atom_id res chain seq x y z
N MET A 1 4.58 -5.10 -4.54
CA MET A 1 3.31 -5.44 -3.89
C MET A 1 2.39 -5.79 -5.02
N GLU A 2 1.84 -6.99 -5.03
CA GLU A 2 0.72 -7.32 -5.92
C GLU A 2 -0.39 -6.30 -5.70
N GLU A 3 -1.01 -5.84 -6.79
CA GLU A 3 -2.21 -5.02 -6.71
C GLU A 3 -3.28 -5.86 -6.01
N LYS A 4 -3.57 -5.52 -4.76
CA LYS A 4 -4.63 -6.17 -4.01
C LYS A 4 -5.93 -5.45 -4.30
N GLU A 5 -6.71 -6.01 -5.19
CA GLU A 5 -8.10 -5.66 -5.39
C GLU A 5 -8.89 -5.93 -4.11
N LEU A 6 -9.77 -5.01 -3.74
CA LEU A 6 -10.66 -5.17 -2.59
C LEU A 6 -12.09 -4.96 -3.01
N ALA A 7 -12.97 -5.83 -2.52
CA ALA A 7 -14.41 -5.64 -2.64
C ALA A 7 -14.86 -4.27 -2.07
N VAL A 8 -15.79 -3.58 -2.74
CA VAL A 8 -16.29 -2.24 -2.35
C VAL A 8 -16.73 -2.17 -0.89
N LYS A 9 -17.37 -3.21 -0.36
CA LYS A 9 -17.78 -3.27 1.05
C LYS A 9 -16.60 -3.08 2.02
N ASN A 10 -15.41 -3.54 1.65
CA ASN A 10 -14.22 -3.39 2.49
C ASN A 10 -13.75 -1.93 2.51
N TRP A 11 -13.85 -1.20 1.39
CA TRP A 11 -13.56 0.24 1.31
C TRP A 11 -14.54 1.07 2.14
N LEU A 12 -15.84 0.72 2.10
CA LEU A 12 -16.86 1.38 2.91
C LEU A 12 -16.74 1.06 4.40
N ALA A 13 -16.41 -0.19 4.75
CA ALA A 13 -16.14 -0.58 6.14
C ALA A 13 -15.00 0.23 6.75
N HIS A 14 -13.94 0.52 5.99
CA HIS A 14 -12.86 1.41 6.44
C HIS A 14 -13.34 2.81 6.77
N LEU A 15 -14.12 3.40 5.86
CA LEU A 15 -14.66 4.75 6.01
C LEU A 15 -15.52 4.84 7.28
N ARG A 16 -16.33 3.81 7.57
CA ARG A 16 -17.15 3.74 8.79
C ARG A 16 -16.35 3.69 10.09
N ARG A 17 -15.11 3.14 10.07
CA ARG A 17 -14.24 3.13 11.27
C ARG A 17 -13.66 4.50 11.59
N HIS A 18 -13.57 5.36 10.59
CA HIS A 18 -12.98 6.70 10.69
C HIS A 18 -14.04 7.76 10.39
N PRO A 19 -15.05 7.92 11.26
CA PRO A 19 -16.13 8.87 11.02
C PRO A 19 -15.59 10.31 10.93
N MET A 20 -16.06 11.04 9.93
CA MET A 20 -15.72 12.44 9.72
C MET A 20 -17.01 13.24 9.46
N PRO A 21 -17.82 13.49 10.51
CA PRO A 21 -19.14 14.10 10.37
C PRO A 21 -19.14 15.48 9.71
N GLU A 22 -18.01 16.17 9.70
CA GLU A 22 -17.82 17.48 9.07
C GLU A 22 -17.84 17.38 7.53
N ILE A 23 -17.55 16.21 6.97
CA ILE A 23 -17.56 15.98 5.52
C ILE A 23 -18.53 14.87 5.09
N VAL A 24 -18.83 13.89 5.95
CA VAL A 24 -19.81 12.82 5.71
C VAL A 24 -20.75 12.68 6.90
N SER A 25 -21.97 13.20 6.77
CA SER A 25 -23.01 13.12 7.80
C SER A 25 -23.47 11.68 8.02
N GLU A 26 -24.18 11.42 9.13
CA GLU A 26 -24.81 10.12 9.39
C GLU A 26 -25.81 9.73 8.29
N GLU A 27 -26.58 10.71 7.78
CA GLU A 27 -27.50 10.50 6.65
C GLU A 27 -26.73 10.09 5.39
N CYS A 28 -25.62 10.77 5.09
CA CYS A 28 -24.78 10.43 3.95
C CYS A 28 -24.16 9.03 4.10
N MET A 29 -23.68 8.70 5.31
CA MET A 29 -23.15 7.37 5.61
C MET A 29 -24.21 6.26 5.48
N ALA A 30 -25.45 6.53 5.89
CA ALA A 30 -26.56 5.60 5.72
C ALA A 30 -26.94 5.44 4.23
N ALA A 31 -26.93 6.52 3.46
CA ALA A 31 -27.19 6.47 2.02
C ALA A 31 -26.12 5.66 1.26
N LEU A 32 -24.85 5.69 1.68
CA LEU A 32 -23.78 4.85 1.12
C LEU A 32 -24.05 3.33 1.24
N SER A 33 -24.96 2.89 2.13
CA SER A 33 -25.38 1.48 2.17
C SER A 33 -26.08 1.03 0.88
N SER A 34 -26.63 1.93 0.07
CA SER A 34 -27.16 1.57 -1.26
C SER A 34 -26.04 1.25 -2.25
N VAL A 35 -24.90 1.94 -2.16
CA VAL A 35 -23.68 1.62 -2.93
C VAL A 35 -23.17 0.24 -2.52
N GLU A 36 -23.08 -0.03 -1.21
CA GLU A 36 -22.68 -1.36 -0.70
C GLU A 36 -23.65 -2.45 -1.13
N ALA A 37 -24.96 -2.20 -1.12
CA ALA A 37 -25.95 -3.20 -1.52
C ALA A 37 -25.84 -3.58 -3.01
N GLN A 38 -25.44 -2.65 -3.88
CA GLN A 38 -25.36 -2.88 -5.32
C GLN A 38 -23.97 -3.29 -5.80
N TYR A 39 -22.91 -2.79 -5.16
CA TYR A 39 -21.52 -2.98 -5.59
C TYR A 39 -20.64 -3.64 -4.53
N GLY A 40 -21.16 -4.00 -3.36
CA GLY A 40 -20.36 -4.41 -2.19
C GLY A 40 -19.39 -5.58 -2.44
N GLU A 41 -19.79 -6.53 -3.29
CA GLU A 41 -18.96 -7.68 -3.69
C GLU A 41 -18.09 -7.41 -4.92
N THR A 42 -18.30 -6.29 -5.62
CA THR A 42 -17.51 -5.90 -6.79
C THR A 42 -16.10 -5.53 -6.34
N GLU A 43 -15.09 -6.11 -7.01
CA GLU A 43 -13.69 -5.77 -6.79
C GLU A 43 -13.39 -4.37 -7.34
N SER A 44 -12.57 -3.64 -6.59
CA SER A 44 -12.17 -2.29 -6.95
C SER A 44 -10.70 -2.06 -6.65
N TYR A 45 -10.02 -1.44 -7.61
CA TYR A 45 -8.61 -1.03 -7.51
C TYR A 45 -8.38 0.13 -6.54
N GLY A 46 -9.44 0.88 -6.23
CA GLY A 46 -9.38 2.00 -5.31
C GLY A 46 -10.73 2.68 -5.18
N ALA A 47 -10.95 3.30 -4.03
CA ALA A 47 -12.19 4.01 -3.73
C ALA A 47 -11.89 5.37 -3.11
N GLY A 48 -12.81 6.31 -3.24
CA GLY A 48 -12.60 7.68 -2.80
C GLY A 48 -13.88 8.46 -2.60
N LEU A 49 -13.71 9.69 -2.10
CA LEU A 49 -14.76 10.65 -1.85
C LEU A 49 -14.43 11.96 -2.57
N GLU A 50 -15.39 12.55 -3.25
CA GLU A 50 -15.33 13.94 -3.67
C GLU A 50 -15.99 14.82 -2.59
N VAL A 51 -15.21 15.71 -1.98
CA VAL A 51 -15.70 16.60 -0.92
C VAL A 51 -15.70 18.03 -1.41
N ARG A 52 -16.86 18.70 -1.36
CA ARG A 52 -16.97 20.15 -1.59
C ARG A 52 -16.55 20.91 -0.32
N LEU A 53 -15.52 21.73 -0.40
CA LEU A 53 -14.84 22.27 0.78
C LEU A 53 -15.47 23.56 1.33
N GLY A 54 -16.07 24.37 0.47
CA GLY A 54 -16.74 25.63 0.86
C GLY A 54 -18.24 25.49 1.16
N ASN A 55 -18.82 24.29 0.95
CA ASN A 55 -20.24 24.03 1.17
C ASN A 55 -20.44 23.52 2.62
N PRO A 56 -21.35 24.08 3.44
CA PRO A 56 -21.62 23.57 4.79
C PRO A 56 -22.26 22.17 4.81
N ALA A 57 -22.84 21.71 3.70
CA ALA A 57 -23.42 20.38 3.63
C ALA A 57 -22.34 19.29 3.73
N ALA A 58 -22.55 18.34 4.64
CA ALA A 58 -21.66 17.22 4.90
C ALA A 58 -22.11 15.98 4.11
N TYR A 59 -22.11 16.10 2.79
CA TYR A 59 -22.27 14.96 1.88
C TYR A 59 -21.12 14.92 0.88
N VAL A 60 -20.95 13.76 0.26
CA VAL A 60 -19.85 13.45 -0.66
C VAL A 60 -20.37 12.69 -1.85
N ASP A 61 -19.67 12.83 -2.98
CA ASP A 61 -19.83 11.92 -4.11
C ASP A 61 -18.88 10.74 -3.87
N TYR A 62 -19.33 9.52 -4.18
CA TYR A 62 -18.54 8.31 -4.00
C TYR A 62 -17.88 7.89 -5.31
N ILE A 63 -16.59 7.59 -5.25
CA ILE A 63 -15.79 7.24 -6.43
C ILE A 63 -15.18 5.85 -6.25
N MET A 64 -15.20 5.02 -7.28
CA MET A 64 -14.50 3.73 -7.29
C MET A 64 -14.00 3.35 -8.68
N ASN A 65 -12.89 2.62 -8.76
CA ASN A 65 -12.34 2.10 -10.01
C ASN A 65 -12.63 0.60 -10.12
N ILE A 66 -13.39 0.19 -11.12
CA ILE A 66 -13.88 -1.19 -11.30
C ILE A 66 -13.47 -1.67 -12.68
N ASP A 67 -13.17 -2.97 -12.82
CA ASP A 67 -12.95 -3.61 -14.10
C ASP A 67 -14.08 -3.41 -15.10
N GLU A 68 -13.70 -3.35 -16.37
CA GLU A 68 -14.62 -3.26 -17.50
C GLU A 68 -14.25 -4.30 -18.54
N GLU A 69 -15.22 -5.14 -18.90
CA GLU A 69 -15.05 -6.24 -19.85
C GLU A 69 -15.78 -6.00 -21.18
N ILE A 70 -16.74 -5.09 -21.19
CA ILE A 70 -17.65 -4.86 -22.32
C ILE A 70 -17.06 -3.84 -23.29
N ILE A 71 -16.37 -2.82 -22.78
CA ILE A 71 -15.82 -1.74 -23.59
C ILE A 71 -14.42 -2.13 -24.09
N PRO A 72 -14.22 -2.26 -25.41
CA PRO A 72 -12.91 -2.62 -25.95
C PRO A 72 -11.82 -1.69 -25.44
N LYS A 73 -10.65 -2.24 -25.11
CA LYS A 73 -9.43 -1.51 -24.72
C LYS A 73 -9.52 -0.71 -23.41
N VAL A 74 -10.65 -0.70 -22.73
CA VAL A 74 -10.80 -0.12 -21.40
C VAL A 74 -10.74 -1.24 -20.39
N LYS A 75 -9.63 -1.30 -19.62
CA LYS A 75 -9.47 -2.33 -18.58
C LYS A 75 -10.32 -2.05 -17.35
N ALA A 76 -10.46 -0.77 -17.00
CA ALA A 76 -11.21 -0.35 -15.83
C ALA A 76 -11.83 1.04 -16.04
N LEU A 77 -12.96 1.27 -15.39
CA LEU A 77 -13.69 2.53 -15.37
C LEU A 77 -13.72 3.13 -13.97
N TRP A 78 -13.62 4.45 -13.89
CA TRP A 78 -13.95 5.19 -12.69
C TRP A 78 -15.44 5.50 -12.68
N TYR A 79 -16.13 5.00 -11.65
CA TYR A 79 -17.52 5.29 -11.34
C TYR A 79 -17.53 6.48 -10.39
N GLU A 80 -18.15 7.59 -10.78
CA GLU A 80 -18.46 8.75 -9.93
C GLU A 80 -19.97 8.72 -9.65
N ILE A 81 -20.35 8.50 -8.40
CA ILE A 81 -21.74 8.42 -7.96
C ILE A 81 -22.04 9.62 -7.08
N ASP A 82 -22.86 10.54 -7.59
CA ASP A 82 -23.30 11.72 -6.86
C ASP A 82 -24.08 11.35 -5.60
N TYR A 83 -23.97 12.18 -4.56
CA TYR A 83 -24.78 12.02 -3.33
C TYR A 83 -26.27 11.83 -3.63
N GLU A 84 -26.82 12.69 -4.48
CA GLU A 84 -28.23 12.65 -4.85
C GLU A 84 -28.63 11.31 -5.48
N GLU A 85 -27.71 10.68 -6.21
CA GLU A 85 -27.96 9.41 -6.90
C GLU A 85 -28.02 8.23 -5.93
N PHE A 86 -27.02 8.07 -5.06
CA PHE A 86 -27.05 6.96 -4.10
C PHE A 86 -28.04 7.21 -2.94
N SER A 87 -28.36 8.47 -2.61
CA SER A 87 -29.46 8.83 -1.72
C SER A 87 -30.83 8.44 -2.32
N ARG A 88 -31.06 8.74 -3.60
CA ARG A 88 -32.25 8.28 -4.34
C ARG A 88 -32.35 6.76 -4.34
N ALA A 89 -31.25 6.06 -4.62
CA ALA A 89 -31.21 4.60 -4.59
C ALA A 89 -31.54 4.03 -3.20
N ALA A 90 -31.00 4.64 -2.13
CA ALA A 90 -31.32 4.25 -0.76
C ALA A 90 -32.80 4.43 -0.42
N ALA A 91 -33.41 5.53 -0.86
CA ALA A 91 -34.82 5.84 -0.58
C ALA A 91 -35.80 5.00 -1.42
N THR A 92 -35.43 4.61 -2.65
CA THR A 92 -36.36 4.01 -3.62
C THR A 92 -36.06 2.56 -3.96
N GLY A 93 -34.87 2.04 -3.60
CA GLY A 93 -34.38 0.74 -4.04
C GLY A 93 -34.03 0.67 -5.53
N LYS A 94 -34.00 1.80 -6.24
CA LYS A 94 -33.63 1.86 -7.66
C LYS A 94 -32.14 1.63 -7.86
N ARG A 95 -31.79 1.15 -9.06
CA ARG A 95 -30.42 0.99 -9.51
C ARG A 95 -29.71 2.34 -9.54
N ILE A 96 -28.44 2.35 -9.11
CA ILE A 96 -27.53 3.49 -9.23
C ILE A 96 -27.11 3.66 -10.69
N GLU A 97 -27.21 4.88 -11.19
CA GLU A 97 -26.70 5.30 -12.49
C GLU A 97 -25.47 6.20 -12.29
N PRO A 98 -24.24 5.69 -12.44
CA PRO A 98 -23.01 6.47 -12.22
C PRO A 98 -22.68 7.38 -13.41
N CYS A 99 -21.91 8.43 -13.15
CA CYS A 99 -21.01 9.01 -14.15
C CYS A 99 -19.83 8.07 -14.36
N LEU A 100 -19.44 7.83 -15.61
CA LEU A 100 -18.36 6.91 -15.94
C LEU A 100 -17.18 7.67 -16.53
N PHE A 101 -15.96 7.36 -16.12
CA PHE A 101 -14.74 7.92 -16.71
C PHE A 101 -13.78 6.81 -17.13
N ALA A 102 -13.44 6.80 -18.42
CA ALA A 102 -12.44 5.93 -19.00
C ALA A 102 -11.08 6.64 -19.02
N ASN A 103 -10.03 5.97 -18.54
CA ASN A 103 -8.67 6.45 -18.75
C ASN A 103 -8.32 6.31 -20.23
N VAL A 104 -7.67 7.34 -20.78
CA VAL A 104 -7.14 7.34 -22.14
C VAL A 104 -5.62 7.30 -22.02
N GLY A 105 -4.99 6.29 -22.63
CA GLY A 105 -3.53 6.21 -22.69
C GLY A 105 -2.92 7.30 -23.58
N GLU A 106 -1.60 7.34 -23.70
CA GLU A 106 -0.90 8.19 -24.70
C GLU A 106 -1.06 7.65 -26.14
N GLU A 107 -1.99 6.73 -26.38
CA GLU A 107 -2.22 6.03 -27.65
C GLU A 107 -2.87 6.91 -28.72
N ASP A 108 -2.97 6.38 -29.95
CA ASP A 108 -3.65 7.03 -31.07
C ASP A 108 -5.14 7.24 -30.78
N TYR A 109 -5.54 8.50 -30.62
CA TYR A 109 -6.93 8.91 -30.40
C TYR A 109 -7.90 8.41 -31.47
N ARG A 110 -7.42 8.12 -32.69
CA ARG A 110 -8.27 7.53 -33.74
C ARG A 110 -8.74 6.13 -33.36
N THR A 111 -7.82 5.32 -32.84
CA THR A 111 -8.12 3.97 -32.38
C THR A 111 -9.03 4.00 -31.15
N PHE A 112 -8.77 4.91 -30.21
CA PHE A 112 -9.68 5.12 -29.08
C PHE A 112 -11.08 5.50 -29.56
N TRP A 113 -11.19 6.32 -30.61
CA TRP A 113 -12.49 6.64 -31.16
C TRP A 113 -13.24 5.41 -31.67
N ASP A 114 -12.65 4.71 -32.63
CA ASP A 114 -13.39 3.74 -33.43
C ASP A 114 -13.81 2.54 -32.58
N ASP A 115 -13.00 2.19 -31.56
CA ASP A 115 -13.22 1.00 -30.75
C ASP A 115 -13.86 1.29 -29.38
N VAL A 116 -13.67 2.50 -28.80
CA VAL A 116 -14.05 2.78 -27.40
C VAL A 116 -15.25 3.73 -27.28
N LEU A 117 -15.28 4.80 -28.07
CA LEU A 117 -16.26 5.87 -27.83
C LEU A 117 -17.71 5.48 -28.15
N PRO A 118 -18.03 4.81 -29.26
CA PRO A 118 -19.40 4.33 -29.51
C PRO A 118 -19.95 3.40 -28.42
N PRO A 119 -19.24 2.35 -27.94
CA PRO A 119 -19.75 1.53 -26.84
C PRO A 119 -19.80 2.30 -25.50
N PHE A 120 -18.93 3.28 -25.28
CA PHE A 120 -18.90 4.05 -24.03
C PHE A 120 -19.93 5.18 -23.93
N LEU A 121 -20.13 5.95 -25.01
CA LEU A 121 -21.02 7.12 -25.07
C LEU A 121 -22.39 6.82 -25.72
N GLY A 122 -22.49 5.72 -26.47
CA GLY A 122 -23.56 5.45 -27.42
C GLY A 122 -23.29 6.05 -28.80
N GLU A 123 -23.67 5.32 -29.85
CA GLU A 123 -23.42 5.62 -31.27
C GLU A 123 -23.73 7.07 -31.68
N GLU A 124 -24.95 7.54 -31.38
CA GLU A 124 -25.39 8.87 -31.79
C GLU A 124 -24.63 10.00 -31.09
N ARG A 125 -24.34 9.83 -29.78
CA ARG A 125 -23.55 10.81 -29.01
C ARG A 125 -22.11 10.83 -29.52
N ALA A 126 -21.50 9.65 -29.70
CA ALA A 126 -20.16 9.55 -30.28
C ALA A 126 -20.13 10.25 -31.63
N LYS A 127 -20.94 9.84 -32.61
CA LYS A 127 -20.95 10.43 -33.96
C LYS A 127 -21.02 11.96 -33.97
N ARG A 128 -21.88 12.54 -33.13
CA ARG A 128 -22.05 13.99 -33.01
C ARG A 128 -20.82 14.70 -32.43
N LEU A 129 -20.11 14.06 -31.50
CA LEU A 129 -18.94 14.64 -30.83
C LEU A 129 -17.60 14.36 -31.54
N ARG A 130 -17.59 13.59 -32.65
CA ARG A 130 -16.37 13.26 -33.43
C ARG A 130 -15.62 14.49 -33.87
N ALA A 131 -16.27 15.31 -34.70
CA ALA A 131 -15.60 16.45 -35.31
C ALA A 131 -15.09 17.47 -34.27
N PRO A 132 -15.85 17.79 -33.19
CA PRO A 132 -15.31 18.57 -32.07
C PRO A 132 -14.10 17.93 -31.39
N LEU A 133 -14.12 16.63 -31.13
CA LEU A 133 -13.01 15.95 -30.47
C LEU A 133 -11.76 15.91 -31.35
N ASP A 134 -11.90 15.59 -32.64
CA ASP A 134 -10.79 15.61 -33.60
C ASP A 134 -10.12 16.99 -33.64
N ARG A 135 -10.91 18.08 -33.62
CA ARG A 135 -10.36 19.44 -33.54
C ARG A 135 -9.60 19.71 -32.24
N VAL A 136 -10.05 19.16 -31.12
CA VAL A 136 -9.35 19.28 -29.84
C VAL A 136 -8.03 18.52 -29.89
N THR A 137 -8.05 17.24 -30.29
CA THR A 137 -6.87 16.37 -30.29
C THR A 137 -5.80 16.84 -31.27
N GLU A 138 -6.18 17.34 -32.45
CA GLU A 138 -5.24 17.93 -33.44
C GLU A 138 -4.57 19.22 -32.96
N ARG A 139 -5.15 19.90 -31.96
CA ARG A 139 -4.67 21.20 -31.45
C ARG A 139 -4.11 21.13 -30.04
N LEU A 140 -4.03 19.94 -29.44
CA LEU A 140 -3.36 19.77 -28.16
C LEU A 140 -1.89 20.20 -28.28
N PRO A 141 -1.36 20.97 -27.31
CA PRO A 141 0.06 21.26 -27.27
C PRO A 141 0.91 20.00 -27.21
N GLU A 142 2.17 20.10 -27.62
CA GLU A 142 3.14 19.01 -27.49
C GLU A 142 3.16 18.49 -26.04
N LYS A 143 3.05 17.16 -25.86
CA LYS A 143 3.00 16.46 -24.56
C LYS A 143 1.76 16.71 -23.70
N ALA A 144 0.80 17.53 -24.16
CA ALA A 144 -0.53 17.53 -23.58
C ALA A 144 -1.32 16.33 -24.13
N PHE A 145 -2.08 15.67 -23.27
CA PHE A 145 -2.88 14.52 -23.67
C PHE A 145 -4.19 14.45 -22.87
N ILE A 146 -5.22 13.86 -23.45
CA ILE A 146 -6.45 13.55 -22.74
C ILE A 146 -6.13 12.37 -21.83
N LYS A 147 -6.16 12.55 -20.51
CA LYS A 147 -5.95 11.46 -19.55
C LYS A 147 -7.23 10.67 -19.30
N GLN A 148 -8.39 11.31 -19.39
CA GLN A 148 -9.70 10.69 -19.12
C GLN A 148 -10.81 11.30 -19.98
N ILE A 149 -11.78 10.46 -20.34
CA ILE A 149 -13.05 10.89 -20.97
C ILE A 149 -14.19 10.42 -20.07
N GLY A 150 -15.12 11.34 -19.78
CA GLY A 150 -16.23 11.12 -18.86
C GLY A 150 -17.61 11.21 -19.53
N THR A 151 -18.53 10.35 -19.10
CA THR A 151 -19.96 10.44 -19.38
C THR A 151 -20.65 11.15 -18.21
N MET A 152 -21.50 12.12 -18.54
CA MET A 152 -22.27 12.90 -17.55
C MET A 152 -23.73 12.43 -17.47
N THR A 153 -23.96 11.14 -17.75
CA THR A 153 -25.28 10.57 -18.01
C THR A 153 -26.20 10.64 -16.78
N SER A 154 -25.69 10.37 -15.57
CA SER A 154 -26.46 10.43 -14.32
C SER A 154 -27.04 11.83 -14.04
N ARG A 155 -26.36 12.88 -14.55
CA ARG A 155 -26.78 14.28 -14.44
C ARG A 155 -27.70 14.74 -15.58
N GLY A 156 -28.09 13.83 -16.48
CA GLY A 156 -28.93 14.13 -17.64
C GLY A 156 -28.22 14.91 -18.75
N GLU A 157 -26.89 15.07 -18.68
CA GLU A 157 -26.09 15.81 -19.67
C GLU A 157 -25.74 14.89 -20.85
N LEU A 158 -26.76 14.55 -21.66
CA LEU A 158 -26.65 13.52 -22.71
C LEU A 158 -26.04 14.01 -24.03
N ASP A 159 -25.70 15.30 -24.12
CA ASP A 159 -25.24 15.94 -25.36
C ASP A 159 -23.77 16.41 -25.29
N ILE A 160 -23.08 16.08 -24.19
CA ILE A 160 -21.69 16.46 -23.96
C ILE A 160 -20.84 15.25 -23.58
N MET A 161 -19.52 15.41 -23.67
CA MET A 161 -18.55 14.55 -22.98
C MET A 161 -17.61 15.40 -22.14
N ARG A 162 -17.17 14.88 -20.99
CA ARG A 162 -16.12 15.53 -20.20
C ARG A 162 -14.75 15.07 -20.69
N LEU A 163 -13.85 16.00 -20.96
CA LEU A 163 -12.44 15.72 -21.21
C LEU A 163 -11.63 16.16 -20.00
N VAL A 164 -10.74 15.29 -19.54
CA VAL A 164 -9.72 15.64 -18.55
C VAL A 164 -8.38 15.64 -19.25
N ILE A 165 -7.82 16.83 -19.48
CA ILE A 165 -6.61 17.03 -20.28
C ILE A 165 -5.45 17.28 -19.33
N SER A 166 -4.43 16.42 -19.38
CA SER A 166 -3.17 16.60 -18.65
C SER A 166 -2.23 17.51 -19.44
N PHE A 167 -1.76 18.58 -18.81
CA PHE A 167 -0.76 19.48 -19.36
C PHE A 167 0.62 19.23 -18.74
N PRO A 168 1.71 19.36 -19.51
CA PRO A 168 3.07 19.12 -19.01
C PRO A 168 3.54 20.19 -18.02
N SER A 169 2.95 21.39 -18.07
CA SER A 169 3.29 22.51 -17.20
C SER A 169 2.10 23.46 -17.03
N TRP A 170 2.19 24.32 -16.03
CA TRP A 170 1.18 25.33 -15.74
C TRP A 170 1.05 26.36 -16.86
N GLU A 171 2.20 26.80 -17.36
CA GLU A 171 2.30 27.80 -18.43
C GLU A 171 1.72 27.28 -19.74
N SER A 172 1.73 25.96 -19.96
CA SER A 172 1.16 25.35 -21.18
C SER A 172 -0.37 25.29 -21.20
N ILE A 173 -1.04 25.47 -20.06
CA ILE A 173 -2.51 25.45 -19.98
C ILE A 173 -3.10 26.56 -20.85
N PHE A 174 -2.61 27.78 -20.67
CA PHE A 174 -3.22 28.98 -21.24
C PHE A 174 -3.18 28.99 -22.78
N PRO A 175 -2.02 28.85 -23.45
CA PRO A 175 -2.00 28.73 -24.91
C PRO A 175 -2.70 27.46 -25.40
N GLY A 176 -2.69 26.38 -24.61
CA GLY A 176 -3.38 25.13 -24.95
C GLY A 176 -4.89 25.27 -24.98
N LEU A 177 -5.49 25.92 -23.97
CA LEU A 177 -6.92 26.22 -23.92
C LEU A 177 -7.34 27.11 -25.08
N THR A 178 -6.55 28.14 -25.41
CA THR A 178 -6.78 28.96 -26.60
C THR A 178 -6.73 28.12 -27.88
N ALA A 179 -5.74 27.23 -28.02
CA ALA A 179 -5.57 26.39 -29.21
C ALA A 179 -6.78 25.47 -29.44
N ILE A 180 -7.26 24.80 -28.39
CA ILE A 180 -8.42 23.89 -28.48
C ILE A 180 -9.77 24.63 -28.58
N GLY A 181 -9.77 25.97 -28.57
CA GLY A 181 -10.96 26.79 -28.79
C GLY A 181 -11.81 27.03 -27.55
N TRP A 182 -11.22 27.02 -26.34
CA TRP A 182 -11.90 27.49 -25.15
C TRP A 182 -12.19 28.99 -25.26
N GLN A 183 -13.42 29.39 -24.92
CA GLN A 183 -13.93 30.75 -25.15
C GLN A 183 -13.65 31.74 -24.01
N GLY A 184 -12.99 31.30 -22.94
CA GLY A 184 -12.66 32.14 -21.78
C GLY A 184 -11.39 32.96 -21.96
N ASP A 185 -11.22 33.98 -21.10
CA ASP A 185 -10.00 34.79 -21.04
C ASP A 185 -8.88 34.01 -20.31
N THR A 186 -7.86 33.63 -21.06
CA THR A 186 -6.73 32.85 -20.54
C THR A 186 -5.74 33.69 -19.72
N ALA A 187 -5.70 35.01 -19.91
CA ALA A 187 -4.89 35.91 -19.08
C ALA A 187 -5.54 36.11 -17.71
N GLU A 188 -6.87 36.27 -17.70
CA GLU A 188 -7.65 36.33 -16.45
C GLU A 188 -7.55 35.02 -15.68
N LEU A 189 -7.68 33.87 -16.37
CA LEU A 189 -7.48 32.55 -15.79
C LEU A 189 -6.07 32.39 -15.19
N ALA A 190 -5.03 32.83 -15.90
CA ALA A 190 -3.66 32.76 -15.39
C ALA A 190 -3.49 33.55 -14.09
N SER A 191 -4.04 34.77 -14.05
CA SER A 191 -4.02 35.60 -12.83
C SER A 191 -4.80 34.95 -11.68
N ALA A 192 -5.96 34.34 -11.96
CA ALA A 192 -6.77 33.67 -10.96
C ALA A 192 -6.11 32.39 -10.43
N LEU A 193 -5.32 31.71 -11.27
CA LEU A 193 -4.65 30.48 -10.90
C LEU A 193 -3.36 30.71 -10.13
N GLU A 194 -2.61 31.80 -10.36
CA GLU A 194 -1.28 32.05 -9.79
C GLU A 194 -1.09 31.71 -8.30
N PRO A 195 -2.03 32.03 -7.37
CA PRO A 195 -1.90 31.66 -5.95
C PRO A 195 -1.87 30.16 -5.65
N TRP A 196 -2.35 29.34 -6.60
CA TRP A 196 -2.56 27.90 -6.49
C TRP A 196 -1.46 27.07 -7.16
N LYS A 197 -0.34 27.71 -7.54
CA LYS A 197 0.77 27.07 -8.24
C LYS A 197 1.38 25.98 -7.41
N GLU A 198 1.52 24.80 -8.01
CA GLU A 198 2.21 23.66 -7.45
C GLU A 198 3.24 23.11 -8.45
N SER A 199 4.19 22.31 -7.96
CA SER A 199 5.36 21.89 -8.74
C SER A 199 5.14 20.61 -9.58
N GLN A 200 3.90 20.19 -9.81
CA GLN A 200 3.59 18.94 -10.52
C GLN A 200 2.76 19.17 -11.79
N ARG A 201 2.37 18.07 -12.44
CA ARG A 201 1.41 18.05 -13.55
C ARG A 201 0.10 18.71 -13.11
N ILE A 202 -0.66 19.18 -14.08
CA ILE A 202 -1.99 19.75 -13.90
C ILE A 202 -2.91 19.12 -14.92
N ALA A 203 -4.16 18.90 -14.52
CA ALA A 203 -5.18 18.52 -15.47
C ALA A 203 -6.32 19.53 -15.49
N VAL A 204 -6.93 19.71 -16.66
CA VAL A 204 -8.06 20.60 -16.86
C VAL A 204 -9.25 19.77 -17.32
N ASN A 205 -10.32 19.86 -16.55
CA ASN A 205 -11.64 19.34 -16.87
C ASN A 205 -12.37 20.36 -17.74
N ILE A 206 -12.72 19.97 -18.96
CA ILE A 206 -13.60 20.73 -19.85
C ILE A 206 -14.77 19.86 -20.29
N ASP A 207 -15.87 20.50 -20.62
CA ASP A 207 -16.99 19.84 -21.27
C ASP A 207 -16.94 20.14 -22.77
N LEU A 208 -17.13 19.12 -23.60
CA LEU A 208 -17.15 19.19 -25.05
C LEU A 208 -18.57 18.93 -25.55
N GLY A 209 -19.15 19.90 -26.24
CA GLY A 209 -20.42 19.77 -26.95
C GLY A 209 -20.24 19.70 -28.47
N ALA A 210 -21.36 19.60 -29.19
CA ALA A 210 -21.37 19.53 -30.66
C ALA A 210 -20.72 20.76 -31.33
N ASP A 211 -20.82 21.93 -30.69
CA ASP A 211 -20.26 23.18 -31.22
C ASP A 211 -18.81 23.43 -30.78
N GLY A 212 -18.26 22.62 -29.88
CA GLY A 212 -16.89 22.74 -29.37
C GLY A 212 -16.80 22.77 -27.85
N VAL A 213 -15.70 23.33 -27.35
CA VAL A 213 -15.37 23.37 -25.92
C VAL A 213 -16.27 24.38 -25.20
N LEU A 214 -16.90 23.94 -24.11
CA LEU A 214 -17.80 24.77 -23.30
C LEU A 214 -17.03 25.64 -22.29
N PRO A 215 -17.63 26.74 -21.77
CA PRO A 215 -16.90 27.73 -20.96
C PRO A 215 -16.42 27.24 -19.60
N LYS A 216 -17.12 26.27 -18.98
CA LYS A 216 -16.83 25.81 -17.63
C LYS A 216 -15.53 25.01 -17.60
N ILE A 217 -14.63 25.37 -16.68
CA ILE A 217 -13.36 24.66 -16.45
C ILE A 217 -13.20 24.30 -14.98
N GLY A 218 -12.72 23.07 -14.75
CA GLY A 218 -12.26 22.60 -13.45
C GLY A 218 -10.77 22.27 -13.50
N ILE A 219 -10.01 22.70 -12.51
CA ILE A 219 -8.55 22.59 -12.50
C ILE A 219 -8.11 21.61 -11.43
N GLU A 220 -7.50 20.50 -11.82
CA GLU A 220 -6.94 19.50 -10.90
C GLU A 220 -5.50 19.85 -10.55
N VAL A 221 -5.30 20.25 -9.30
CA VAL A 221 -4.01 20.61 -8.75
C VAL A 221 -3.39 19.37 -8.11
N PHE A 222 -2.36 18.84 -8.75
CA PHE A 222 -1.54 17.76 -8.20
C PHE A 222 -0.34 18.35 -7.46
N SER A 223 0.04 17.71 -6.36
CA SER A 223 1.27 17.99 -5.63
C SER A 223 1.67 16.73 -4.87
N ARG A 224 2.69 16.84 -4.03
CA ARG A 224 3.06 15.77 -3.10
C ARG A 224 2.10 15.73 -1.91
N TRP A 225 0.82 15.54 -2.19
CA TRP A 225 -0.31 15.44 -1.23
C TRP A 225 -0.21 14.24 -0.26
N ARG A 226 0.90 13.53 -0.34
CA ARG A 226 1.38 12.51 0.59
C ARG A 226 2.10 13.10 1.80
N HIS A 227 2.57 14.35 1.73
CA HIS A 227 3.33 14.98 2.80
C HIS A 227 2.40 15.85 3.66
N PRO A 228 2.21 15.56 4.96
CA PRO A 228 1.27 16.29 5.81
C PRO A 228 1.48 17.82 5.82
N LEU A 229 2.72 18.28 5.97
CA LEU A 229 3.02 19.72 5.93
C LEU A 229 2.67 20.42 4.60
N ILE A 230 2.70 19.72 3.46
CA ILE A 230 2.32 20.30 2.16
C ILE A 230 0.79 20.41 2.09
N VAL A 231 0.09 19.37 2.53
CA VAL A 231 -1.37 19.35 2.64
C VAL A 231 -1.86 20.45 3.58
N ASP A 232 -1.30 20.56 4.79
CA ASP A 232 -1.69 21.57 5.77
C ASP A 232 -1.55 23.00 5.22
N LYS A 233 -0.45 23.29 4.51
CA LYS A 233 -0.21 24.59 3.87
C LYS A 233 -1.18 24.89 2.74
N PHE A 234 -1.59 23.88 1.97
CA PHE A 234 -2.56 24.07 0.90
C PHE A 234 -3.97 24.30 1.47
N ILE A 235 -4.37 23.51 2.48
CA ILE A 235 -5.65 23.71 3.18
C ILE A 235 -5.72 25.11 3.78
N MET A 236 -4.66 25.57 4.46
CA MET A 236 -4.61 26.92 5.03
C MET A 236 -4.83 28.01 3.97
N ARG A 237 -4.22 27.89 2.78
CA ARG A 237 -4.48 28.83 1.66
C ARG A 237 -5.93 28.79 1.19
N LEU A 238 -6.56 27.61 1.17
CA LEU A 238 -7.98 27.48 0.81
C LEU A 238 -8.89 28.12 1.88
N GLU A 239 -8.58 27.93 3.16
CA GLU A 239 -9.28 28.56 4.30
C GLU A 239 -9.15 30.08 4.22
N ASP A 240 -7.94 30.61 4.02
CA ASP A 240 -7.67 32.05 3.88
C ASP A 240 -8.41 32.69 2.70
N ALA A 241 -8.64 31.92 1.62
CA ALA A 241 -9.41 32.35 0.45
C ALA A 241 -10.93 32.15 0.58
N GLY A 242 -11.42 31.58 1.69
CA GLY A 242 -12.83 31.25 1.88
C GLY A 242 -13.33 30.11 0.98
N LEU A 243 -12.43 29.29 0.43
CA LEU A 243 -12.73 28.14 -0.41
C LEU A 243 -12.84 26.82 0.38
N CYS A 244 -12.41 26.82 1.64
CA CYS A 244 -12.54 25.70 2.57
C CYS A 244 -13.04 26.18 3.92
N LEU A 245 -14.10 25.53 4.43
CA LEU A 245 -14.57 25.75 5.79
C LEU A 245 -13.55 25.16 6.79
N PRO A 246 -13.20 25.85 7.90
CA PRO A 246 -12.18 25.39 8.84
C PRO A 246 -12.42 23.97 9.37
N GLU A 247 -13.66 23.60 9.67
CA GLU A 247 -14.06 22.28 10.14
C GLU A 247 -13.82 21.18 9.09
N LYS A 248 -14.03 21.50 7.80
CA LYS A 248 -13.69 20.59 6.70
C LYS A 248 -12.18 20.50 6.50
N GLY A 249 -11.47 21.62 6.64
CA GLY A 249 -10.01 21.64 6.64
C GLY A 249 -9.43 20.73 7.72
N GLU A 250 -9.97 20.76 8.94
CA GLU A 250 -9.58 19.86 10.02
C GLU A 250 -9.88 18.39 9.69
N ALA A 251 -11.05 18.10 9.13
CA ALA A 251 -11.38 16.73 8.69
C ALA A 251 -10.38 16.21 7.64
N LEU A 252 -9.94 17.03 6.67
CA LEU A 252 -8.91 16.67 5.71
C LEU A 252 -7.54 16.41 6.37
N ARG A 253 -7.17 17.23 7.35
CA ARG A 253 -5.93 17.05 8.13
C ARG A 253 -5.95 15.74 8.90
N ARG A 254 -7.10 15.34 9.45
CA ARG A 254 -7.29 14.02 10.09
C ARG A 254 -7.24 12.90 9.07
N TRP A 255 -7.90 13.04 7.91
CA TRP A 255 -7.93 12.03 6.85
C TRP A 255 -6.55 11.54 6.43
N ILE A 256 -5.63 12.46 6.10
CA ILE A 256 -4.27 12.12 5.67
C ILE A 256 -3.34 11.62 6.80
N ARG A 257 -3.85 11.59 8.04
CA ARG A 257 -3.14 11.15 9.25
C ARG A 257 -3.74 9.86 9.83
N ILE A 258 -4.80 9.32 9.23
CA ILE A 258 -5.28 7.98 9.55
C ILE A 258 -4.12 7.01 9.28
N ARG A 259 -3.79 6.19 10.28
CA ARG A 259 -2.77 5.15 10.12
C ARG A 259 -3.27 4.13 9.09
N PRO A 260 -2.41 3.61 8.22
CA PRO A 260 -2.85 2.62 7.24
C PRO A 260 -3.21 1.28 7.90
N ASP A 261 -4.03 0.48 7.22
CA ASP A 261 -4.14 -0.95 7.51
C ASP A 261 -2.89 -1.68 7.00
N ALA A 262 -2.50 -2.76 7.67
CA ALA A 262 -1.32 -3.54 7.32
C ALA A 262 -1.59 -4.66 6.30
N ASP A 263 -2.73 -5.35 6.40
CA ASP A 263 -3.07 -6.48 5.53
C ASP A 263 -4.60 -6.65 5.38
N PRO A 264 -5.17 -6.45 4.17
CA PRO A 264 -4.52 -5.84 3.00
C PRO A 264 -4.03 -4.42 3.34
N PHE A 265 -2.90 -4.02 2.75
CA PHE A 265 -2.41 -2.67 2.93
C PHE A 265 -3.42 -1.67 2.35
N ARG A 266 -3.77 -0.66 3.13
CA ARG A 266 -4.66 0.41 2.69
C ARG A 266 -4.28 1.70 3.40
N GLN A 267 -4.12 2.75 2.62
CA GLN A 267 -3.80 4.08 3.13
C GLN A 267 -4.77 5.11 2.57
N THR A 268 -5.02 6.14 3.38
CA THR A 268 -5.78 7.33 2.99
C THR A 268 -4.84 8.40 2.47
N LEU A 269 -5.25 9.09 1.41
CA LEU A 269 -4.54 10.26 0.90
C LEU A 269 -5.49 11.24 0.22
N ILE A 270 -4.97 12.40 -0.18
CA ILE A 270 -5.64 13.31 -1.11
C ILE A 270 -5.01 13.10 -2.48
N ASN A 271 -5.79 12.65 -3.46
CA ASN A 271 -5.29 12.40 -4.81
C ASN A 271 -4.99 13.73 -5.51
N TYR A 272 -5.94 14.66 -5.45
CA TYR A 272 -5.79 16.03 -5.92
C TYR A 272 -6.86 16.94 -5.29
N PHE A 273 -6.63 18.24 -5.43
CA PHE A 273 -7.65 19.26 -5.22
C PHE A 273 -8.18 19.71 -6.57
N LYS A 274 -9.48 20.01 -6.67
CA LYS A 274 -10.10 20.57 -7.86
C LYS A 274 -10.61 21.97 -7.58
N LEU A 275 -10.19 22.92 -8.40
CA LEU A 275 -10.58 24.32 -8.33
C LEU A 275 -11.50 24.63 -9.51
N ASN A 276 -12.74 25.02 -9.25
CA ASN A 276 -13.66 25.44 -10.30
C ASN A 276 -13.48 26.93 -10.56
N TYR A 277 -13.23 27.26 -11.83
CA TYR A 277 -13.09 28.64 -12.26
C TYR A 277 -14.36 29.12 -12.97
N LYS A 278 -14.81 30.32 -12.61
CA LYS A 278 -15.94 30.98 -13.23
C LYS A 278 -15.84 32.49 -13.04
N ASP A 279 -16.11 33.26 -14.10
CA ASP A 279 -16.21 34.72 -14.09
C ASP A 279 -14.99 35.39 -13.42
N GLY A 280 -13.79 35.04 -13.86
CA GLY A 280 -12.55 35.69 -13.42
C GLY A 280 -11.97 35.21 -12.08
N LYS A 281 -12.61 34.25 -11.42
CA LYS A 281 -12.17 33.78 -10.09
C LYS A 281 -12.38 32.29 -9.86
N ILE A 282 -11.68 31.77 -8.87
CA ILE A 282 -11.97 30.45 -8.31
C ILE A 282 -13.19 30.57 -7.40
N THR A 283 -14.23 29.80 -7.70
CA THR A 283 -15.52 29.89 -7.00
C THR A 283 -15.75 28.74 -6.03
N GLU A 284 -15.06 27.62 -6.22
CA GLU A 284 -15.25 26.42 -5.42
C GLU A 284 -13.94 25.61 -5.40
N ALA A 285 -13.65 25.00 -4.26
CA ALA A 285 -12.63 23.98 -4.13
C ALA A 285 -13.26 22.65 -3.71
N LYS A 286 -12.73 21.56 -4.27
CA LYS A 286 -13.07 20.20 -3.89
C LYS A 286 -11.80 19.41 -3.56
N ALA A 287 -11.89 18.45 -2.65
CA ALA A 287 -10.82 17.49 -2.39
C ALA A 287 -11.27 16.10 -2.84
N TYR A 288 -10.39 15.39 -3.56
CA TYR A 288 -10.59 14.00 -3.92
C TYR A 288 -9.81 13.13 -2.94
N LEU A 289 -10.53 12.62 -1.96
CA LEU A 289 -10.00 11.75 -0.92
C LEU A 289 -9.94 10.34 -1.47
N GLU A 290 -8.82 9.67 -1.31
CA GLU A 290 -8.61 8.33 -1.86
C GLU A 290 -8.20 7.37 -0.75
N GLN A 291 -8.71 6.15 -0.87
CA GLN A 291 -8.26 4.96 -0.18
C GLN A 291 -7.59 4.07 -1.22
N THR A 292 -6.31 3.77 -1.01
CA THR A 292 -5.48 3.11 -2.02
C THR A 292 -4.56 2.05 -1.41
N PRO A 293 -4.38 0.90 -2.07
CA PRO A 293 -3.42 -0.12 -1.68
C PRO A 293 -2.03 0.08 -2.31
N TYR A 294 -1.88 0.97 -3.29
CA TYR A 294 -0.67 1.07 -4.11
C TYR A 294 0.13 2.36 -3.90
N ILE A 295 -0.49 3.42 -3.40
CA ILE A 295 0.22 4.66 -3.09
C ILE A 295 0.61 4.72 -1.62
N ASN A 296 1.92 4.64 -1.37
CA ASN A 296 2.47 4.76 -0.03
C ASN A 296 3.00 6.17 0.22
N HIS A 297 2.54 6.79 1.30
CA HIS A 297 3.25 7.85 1.99
C HIS A 297 3.85 7.31 3.28
N ASN A 298 5.10 7.68 3.53
CA ASN A 298 5.91 7.13 4.61
C ASN A 298 5.82 7.95 5.91
N TYR A 299 4.74 8.71 6.08
CA TYR A 299 4.55 9.68 7.17
C TYR A 299 3.53 9.17 8.20
N PHE A 300 3.78 7.98 8.72
CA PHE A 300 3.01 7.40 9.82
C PHE A 300 3.98 6.64 10.73
N ASP A 301 3.62 6.51 12.00
CA ASP A 301 4.46 5.95 13.05
C ASP A 301 4.20 4.46 13.29
N ALA A 302 3.00 3.98 12.98
CA ALA A 302 2.58 2.59 13.03
C ALA A 302 1.38 2.36 12.09
N TYR A 303 1.07 1.10 11.83
CA TYR A 303 -0.24 0.74 11.27
C TYR A 303 -1.36 0.94 12.30
N GLU A 304 -2.59 1.11 11.80
CA GLU A 304 -3.79 1.22 12.64
C GLU A 304 -3.94 -0.02 13.52
N PHE A 305 -3.78 -1.19 12.92
CA PHE A 305 -3.69 -2.47 13.61
C PHE A 305 -2.37 -3.15 13.24
N PRO A 306 -1.79 -3.94 14.16
CA PRO A 306 -0.58 -4.70 13.87
C PRO A 306 -0.84 -5.66 12.69
N GLY A 307 0.13 -5.76 11.79
CA GLY A 307 0.07 -6.69 10.65
C GLY A 307 0.47 -8.11 11.01
N ARG A 308 1.11 -8.32 12.17
CA ARG A 308 1.50 -9.62 12.69
C ARG A 308 1.56 -9.60 14.21
N VAL A 309 1.24 -10.74 14.83
CA VAL A 309 1.59 -11.04 16.23
C VAL A 309 2.48 -12.27 16.27
N ALA A 310 3.43 -12.32 17.20
CA ALA A 310 4.21 -13.51 17.48
C ALA A 310 3.85 -14.06 18.87
N PHE A 311 3.55 -15.36 18.97
CA PHE A 311 3.24 -16.06 20.20
C PHE A 311 4.42 -16.94 20.60
N TYR A 312 4.97 -16.71 21.79
CA TYR A 312 5.77 -17.70 22.49
C TYR A 312 4.83 -18.61 23.27
N LEU A 313 4.62 -19.81 22.75
CA LEU A 313 3.77 -20.79 23.40
C LEU A 313 4.49 -21.42 24.61
N ARG A 314 5.81 -21.60 24.50
CA ARG A 314 6.67 -22.12 25.58
C ARG A 314 7.98 -21.36 25.67
N ASP A 315 8.47 -21.20 26.89
CA ASP A 315 9.81 -20.71 27.21
C ASP A 315 10.30 -21.37 28.51
N GLY A 316 11.14 -22.41 28.39
CA GLY A 316 11.53 -23.27 29.50
C GLY A 316 10.31 -23.96 30.13
N GLU A 317 10.12 -23.74 31.45
CA GLU A 317 8.97 -24.28 32.20
C GLU A 317 7.69 -23.43 32.04
N ARG A 318 7.79 -22.25 31.43
CA ARG A 318 6.64 -21.38 31.22
C ARG A 318 5.92 -21.79 29.94
N ALA A 319 4.59 -21.83 30.00
CA ALA A 319 3.74 -22.10 28.85
C ALA A 319 2.52 -21.17 28.87
N LEU A 320 2.22 -20.58 27.71
CA LEU A 320 1.00 -19.79 27.54
C LEU A 320 -0.19 -20.73 27.66
N SER A 321 -1.17 -20.43 28.49
CA SER A 321 -2.33 -21.32 28.58
C SER A 321 -3.11 -21.32 27.26
N ALA A 322 -3.61 -22.49 26.84
CA ALA A 322 -4.41 -22.61 25.62
C ALA A 322 -5.59 -21.64 25.60
N ASP A 323 -6.30 -21.46 26.72
CA ASP A 323 -7.41 -20.51 26.82
C ASP A 323 -6.98 -19.06 26.60
N SER A 324 -5.79 -18.67 27.07
CA SER A 324 -5.25 -17.34 26.83
C SER A 324 -4.85 -17.15 25.37
N ALA A 325 -4.18 -18.14 24.78
CA ALA A 325 -3.80 -18.12 23.37
C ALA A 325 -5.03 -18.02 22.45
N LEU A 326 -6.06 -18.82 22.70
CA LEU A 326 -7.32 -18.83 21.94
C LEU A 326 -8.06 -17.49 22.05
N ARG A 327 -8.16 -16.94 23.27
CA ARG A 327 -8.76 -15.61 23.49
C ARG A 327 -8.03 -14.53 22.70
N LEU A 328 -6.69 -14.56 22.67
CA LEU A 328 -5.89 -13.59 21.92
C LEU A 328 -6.01 -13.79 20.41
N LEU A 329 -6.13 -15.03 19.91
CA LEU A 329 -6.38 -15.30 18.49
C LEU A 329 -7.76 -14.82 18.04
N ALA A 330 -8.79 -14.97 18.88
CA ALA A 330 -10.11 -14.38 18.59
C ALA A 330 -10.02 -12.86 18.47
N GLN A 331 -9.31 -12.20 19.39
CA GLN A 331 -9.03 -10.76 19.28
C GLN A 331 -8.26 -10.40 18.01
N CYS A 332 -7.31 -11.24 17.56
CA CYS A 332 -6.62 -11.03 16.30
C CYS A 332 -7.61 -11.01 15.12
N GLY A 333 -8.52 -11.99 15.08
CA GLY A 333 -9.55 -12.10 14.04
C GLY A 333 -10.50 -10.91 14.00
N GLU A 334 -10.98 -10.47 15.17
CA GLU A 334 -11.85 -9.30 15.37
C GLU A 334 -11.17 -7.99 14.96
N ASN A 335 -9.86 -7.87 15.22
CA ASN A 335 -9.06 -6.68 14.90
C ASN A 335 -8.34 -6.78 13.54
N ARG A 336 -8.75 -7.73 12.68
CA ARG A 336 -8.22 -7.91 11.31
C ARG A 336 -6.71 -8.12 11.25
N LEU A 337 -6.13 -8.70 12.30
CA LEU A 337 -4.75 -9.15 12.33
C LEU A 337 -4.69 -10.51 11.62
N ARG A 338 -4.14 -10.53 10.41
CA ARG A 338 -4.22 -11.71 9.51
C ARG A 338 -2.99 -12.62 9.51
N ARG A 339 -2.04 -12.43 10.43
CA ARG A 339 -0.82 -13.24 10.54
C ARG A 339 -0.41 -13.49 11.99
N ALA A 340 -0.30 -14.75 12.37
CA ALA A 340 0.24 -15.17 13.65
C ALA A 340 1.50 -16.01 13.42
N ARG A 341 2.59 -15.67 14.13
CA ARG A 341 3.78 -16.50 14.20
C ARG A 341 3.80 -17.25 15.52
N PHE A 342 4.00 -18.56 15.51
CA PHE A 342 4.12 -19.37 16.71
C PHE A 342 5.57 -19.82 16.92
N MET A 343 6.07 -19.72 18.14
CA MET A 343 7.40 -20.14 18.58
C MET A 343 7.27 -21.00 19.84
N GLY A 344 8.19 -21.94 20.04
CA GLY A 344 8.13 -22.88 21.16
C GLY A 344 6.90 -23.80 21.06
N VAL A 345 6.63 -24.29 19.85
CA VAL A 345 5.49 -25.17 19.56
C VAL A 345 5.76 -26.61 19.97
N GLU A 346 7.03 -26.95 20.15
CA GLU A 346 7.50 -28.28 20.50
C GLU A 346 6.92 -28.72 21.85
N GLY A 347 6.07 -29.76 21.80
CA GLY A 347 5.38 -30.30 22.97
C GLY A 347 4.24 -29.43 23.51
N TYR A 348 3.69 -28.49 22.74
CA TYR A 348 2.49 -27.76 23.11
C TYR A 348 1.23 -28.56 22.68
N GLU A 349 0.57 -29.24 23.62
CA GLU A 349 -0.43 -30.27 23.32
C GLU A 349 -1.63 -29.76 22.52
N GLU A 350 -2.05 -28.51 22.73
CA GLU A 350 -3.24 -27.91 22.14
C GLU A 350 -2.94 -27.09 20.87
N PHE A 351 -1.79 -27.31 20.24
CA PHE A 351 -1.37 -26.48 19.11
C PHE A 351 -2.31 -26.60 17.90
N ASP A 352 -2.80 -27.79 17.59
CA ASP A 352 -3.78 -28.03 16.51
C ASP A 352 -5.08 -27.21 16.71
N ARG A 353 -5.49 -27.03 17.97
CA ARG A 353 -6.65 -26.21 18.31
C ARG A 353 -6.40 -24.73 18.00
N LEU A 354 -5.19 -24.24 18.22
CA LEU A 354 -4.81 -22.86 17.85
C LEU A 354 -4.85 -22.67 16.33
N LEU A 355 -4.30 -23.62 15.57
CA LEU A 355 -4.33 -23.60 14.10
C LEU A 355 -5.77 -23.65 13.55
N GLY A 356 -6.65 -24.42 14.19
CA GLY A 356 -8.09 -24.43 13.88
C GLY A 356 -8.75 -23.05 14.01
N VAL A 357 -8.46 -22.32 15.10
CA VAL A 357 -8.95 -20.94 15.29
C VAL A 357 -8.34 -19.97 14.29
N CYS A 358 -7.05 -20.12 13.97
CA CYS A 358 -6.42 -19.33 12.90
C CYS A 358 -7.20 -19.45 11.59
N ARG A 359 -7.56 -20.68 11.19
CA ARG A 359 -8.35 -20.94 9.98
C ARG A 359 -9.74 -20.29 10.05
N GLU A 360 -10.44 -20.43 11.17
CA GLU A 360 -11.76 -19.83 11.40
C GLU A 360 -11.76 -18.31 11.17
N TYR A 361 -10.73 -17.62 11.68
CA TYR A 361 -10.59 -16.18 11.57
C TYR A 361 -9.77 -15.72 10.35
N SER A 362 -9.44 -16.64 9.43
CA SER A 362 -8.58 -16.36 8.26
C SER A 362 -7.24 -15.69 8.64
N ILE A 363 -6.63 -16.16 9.72
CA ILE A 363 -5.31 -15.76 10.20
C ILE A 363 -4.31 -16.77 9.64
N ARG A 364 -3.29 -16.28 8.92
CA ARG A 364 -2.20 -17.13 8.44
C ARG A 364 -1.27 -17.52 9.59
N ALA A 365 -1.09 -18.80 9.80
CA ALA A 365 -0.24 -19.38 10.83
C ALA A 365 1.16 -19.70 10.28
N GLU A 366 2.17 -18.96 10.74
CA GLU A 366 3.59 -19.26 10.51
C GLU A 366 4.17 -19.96 11.73
N VAL A 367 4.78 -21.12 11.54
CA VAL A 367 5.34 -21.93 12.63
C VAL A 367 6.86 -21.83 12.61
N SER A 368 7.46 -21.30 13.67
CA SER A 368 8.91 -21.25 13.82
C SER A 368 9.40 -22.52 14.52
N LEU A 369 10.26 -23.29 13.84
CA LEU A 369 10.83 -24.52 14.37
C LEU A 369 12.24 -24.24 14.89
N ALA A 370 12.46 -24.51 16.18
CA ALA A 370 13.76 -24.31 16.82
C ALA A 370 14.56 -25.63 16.92
N GLU A 371 13.86 -26.76 16.95
CA GLU A 371 14.43 -28.09 17.12
C GLU A 371 13.95 -29.05 16.00
N PRO A 372 14.62 -30.20 15.80
CA PRO A 372 14.08 -31.27 14.97
C PRO A 372 12.68 -31.70 15.43
N VAL A 373 11.73 -31.70 14.51
CA VAL A 373 10.36 -32.16 14.76
C VAL A 373 10.14 -33.47 14.01
N SER A 374 9.40 -34.41 14.60
CA SER A 374 9.09 -35.67 13.95
C SER A 374 8.24 -35.44 12.70
N ARG A 375 8.34 -36.36 11.74
CA ARG A 375 7.52 -36.32 10.53
C ARG A 375 6.02 -36.29 10.85
N GLU A 376 5.60 -37.12 11.80
CA GLU A 376 4.19 -37.23 12.21
C GLU A 376 3.67 -35.91 12.79
N ALA A 377 4.48 -35.22 13.59
CA ALA A 377 4.11 -33.91 14.14
C ALA A 377 4.01 -32.83 13.05
N LEU A 378 4.92 -32.84 12.05
CA LEU A 378 4.80 -31.93 10.90
C LEU A 378 3.56 -32.22 10.06
N GLU A 379 3.25 -33.50 9.79
CA GLU A 379 2.02 -33.91 9.10
C GLU A 379 0.77 -33.44 9.85
N GLN A 380 0.75 -33.55 11.18
CA GLN A 380 -0.34 -33.05 12.04
C GLN A 380 -0.50 -31.53 11.93
N MET A 381 0.59 -30.76 12.06
CA MET A 381 0.55 -29.30 11.94
C MET A 381 0.05 -28.84 10.56
N ILE A 382 0.50 -29.49 9.49
CA ILE A 382 0.03 -29.21 8.11
C ILE A 382 -1.47 -29.48 8.01
N ALA A 383 -1.94 -30.65 8.48
CA ALA A 383 -3.36 -31.00 8.45
C ALA A 383 -4.22 -30.04 9.29
N ALA A 384 -3.70 -29.60 10.43
CA ALA A 384 -4.33 -28.63 11.33
C ALA A 384 -4.37 -27.21 10.75
N GLY A 385 -3.56 -26.91 9.72
CA GLY A 385 -3.64 -25.68 8.94
C GLY A 385 -2.48 -24.70 9.15
N ALA A 386 -1.28 -25.20 9.43
CA ALA A 386 -0.08 -24.38 9.32
C ALA A 386 0.12 -23.89 7.87
N ASP A 387 0.16 -22.58 7.66
CA ASP A 387 0.36 -21.98 6.33
C ASP A 387 1.83 -22.01 5.89
N SER A 388 2.75 -21.84 6.85
CA SER A 388 4.18 -21.84 6.55
C SER A 388 5.05 -22.22 7.73
N PHE A 389 6.27 -22.69 7.43
CA PHE A 389 7.31 -22.96 8.43
C PHE A 389 8.50 -22.01 8.27
N LEU A 390 9.07 -21.55 9.38
CA LEU A 390 10.28 -20.74 9.44
C LEU A 390 11.34 -21.47 10.26
N MET A 391 12.54 -21.63 9.71
CA MET A 391 13.66 -22.28 10.40
C MET A 391 14.88 -21.38 10.38
N ASP A 392 15.57 -21.29 11.51
CA ASP A 392 16.83 -20.56 11.63
C ASP A 392 17.99 -21.45 11.20
N MET A 393 18.81 -21.00 10.26
CA MET A 393 20.00 -21.71 9.75
C MET A 393 21.20 -21.54 10.70
N GLU A 394 21.06 -21.97 11.95
CA GLU A 394 22.16 -22.09 12.91
C GLU A 394 22.55 -23.58 13.04
N GLU A 395 23.81 -23.91 13.34
CA GLU A 395 24.27 -25.32 13.37
C GLU A 395 23.51 -26.17 14.39
N GLU A 396 22.97 -25.54 15.43
CA GLU A 396 22.33 -26.20 16.58
C GLU A 396 20.83 -26.45 16.41
N THR A 397 20.17 -25.89 15.38
CA THR A 397 18.69 -25.87 15.27
C THR A 397 18.09 -27.07 14.54
N GLY A 398 18.93 -27.97 13.99
CA GLY A 398 18.44 -29.14 13.25
C GLY A 398 17.65 -28.82 11.98
N TRP A 399 17.70 -27.58 11.50
CA TRP A 399 16.88 -27.06 10.40
C TRP A 399 16.95 -27.92 9.12
N ALA A 400 18.10 -28.53 8.83
CA ALA A 400 18.29 -29.36 7.64
C ALA A 400 17.39 -30.61 7.65
N ALA A 401 17.21 -31.24 8.81
CA ALA A 401 16.35 -32.43 8.95
C ALA A 401 14.86 -32.06 8.78
N ASN A 402 14.44 -30.92 9.33
CA ASN A 402 13.09 -30.40 9.16
C ASN A 402 12.82 -30.03 7.69
N ALA A 403 13.76 -29.35 7.02
CA ALA A 403 13.64 -29.01 5.61
C ALA A 403 13.58 -30.25 4.70
N GLU A 404 14.39 -31.27 4.97
CA GLU A 404 14.34 -32.55 4.25
C GLU A 404 12.97 -33.23 4.43
N THR A 405 12.45 -33.22 5.65
CA THR A 405 11.14 -33.81 5.97
C THR A 405 10.01 -33.06 5.29
N LEU A 406 9.97 -31.72 5.37
CA LEU A 406 8.95 -30.89 4.70
C LEU A 406 8.97 -31.07 3.19
N ARG A 407 10.16 -31.18 2.58
CA ARG A 407 10.31 -31.52 1.16
C ARG A 407 9.78 -32.91 0.85
N ALA A 408 10.04 -33.91 1.69
CA ALA A 408 9.52 -35.27 1.52
C ALA A 408 7.99 -35.36 1.68
N LEU A 409 7.39 -34.38 2.36
CA LEU A 409 5.94 -34.19 2.49
C LEU A 409 5.33 -33.35 1.34
N ASP A 410 6.13 -32.93 0.36
CA ASP A 410 5.73 -32.04 -0.74
C ASP A 410 5.14 -30.70 -0.24
N PHE A 411 5.58 -30.23 0.93
CA PHE A 411 5.16 -28.95 1.49
C PHE A 411 6.10 -27.83 1.04
N ALA A 412 5.63 -26.96 0.15
CA ALA A 412 6.44 -25.88 -0.42
C ALA A 412 6.55 -24.63 0.49
N GLY A 413 5.65 -24.45 1.46
CA GLY A 413 5.51 -23.23 2.25
C GLY A 413 6.56 -23.01 3.35
N PHE A 414 7.81 -23.46 3.18
CA PHE A 414 8.84 -23.28 4.19
C PHE A 414 9.96 -22.33 3.77
N ARG A 415 10.50 -21.65 4.77
CA ARG A 415 11.47 -20.56 4.60
C ARG A 415 12.61 -20.71 5.59
N LEU A 416 13.77 -20.23 5.16
CA LEU A 416 15.00 -20.28 5.94
C LEU A 416 15.40 -18.86 6.34
N ARG A 417 15.88 -18.69 7.56
CA ARG A 417 16.41 -17.42 8.06
C ARG A 417 17.85 -17.59 8.49
N TRP A 418 18.72 -16.69 8.04
CA TRP A 418 20.13 -16.70 8.39
C TRP A 418 20.54 -15.40 9.06
N PHE A 419 21.18 -15.50 10.23
CA PHE A 419 21.67 -14.34 10.99
C PHE A 419 23.10 -14.00 10.58
N MET A 420 23.25 -12.89 9.86
CA MET A 420 24.55 -12.41 9.43
C MET A 420 25.23 -11.60 10.54
N HIS A 421 26.48 -11.92 10.81
CA HIS A 421 27.36 -11.21 11.74
C HIS A 421 28.78 -11.14 11.19
N ARG A 422 29.68 -10.38 11.83
CA ARG A 422 31.04 -10.14 11.32
C ARG A 422 31.81 -11.42 10.99
N GLY A 423 31.74 -12.42 11.86
CA GLY A 423 32.46 -13.69 11.68
C GLY A 423 31.97 -14.60 10.55
N ASN A 424 30.77 -14.38 9.99
CA ASN A 424 30.17 -15.26 8.99
C ASN A 424 29.71 -14.55 7.70
N ALA A 425 29.85 -13.23 7.58
CA ALA A 425 29.33 -12.48 6.44
C ALA A 425 29.86 -12.98 5.07
N GLN A 426 31.11 -13.47 5.04
CA GLN A 426 31.73 -14.07 3.85
C GLN A 426 31.07 -15.38 3.39
N ASP A 427 30.27 -16.03 4.24
CA ASP A 427 29.63 -17.30 3.94
C ASP A 427 28.32 -17.13 3.15
N LEU A 428 27.84 -15.89 2.93
CA LEU A 428 26.57 -15.62 2.25
C LEU A 428 26.41 -16.41 0.91
N PRO A 429 27.40 -16.49 0.01
CA PRO A 429 27.27 -17.31 -1.21
C PRO A 429 27.06 -18.81 -0.94
N ARG A 430 27.72 -19.35 0.10
CA ARG A 430 27.55 -20.75 0.52
C ARG A 430 26.14 -20.97 1.06
N VAL A 431 25.65 -20.04 1.88
CA VAL A 431 24.31 -20.11 2.50
C VAL A 431 23.21 -20.04 1.45
N ILE A 432 23.31 -19.12 0.47
CA ILE A 432 22.36 -19.02 -0.65
C ILE A 432 22.26 -20.35 -1.40
N ARG A 433 23.42 -20.95 -1.75
CA ARG A 433 23.44 -22.24 -2.46
C ARG A 433 22.78 -23.34 -1.62
N LEU A 434 23.16 -23.45 -0.35
CA LEU A 434 22.64 -24.49 0.54
C LEU A 434 21.12 -24.37 0.74
N ALA A 435 20.60 -23.15 0.92
CA ALA A 435 19.17 -22.91 1.03
C ALA A 435 18.42 -23.26 -0.27
N GLY A 436 19.01 -22.97 -1.43
CA GLY A 436 18.45 -23.36 -2.73
C GLY A 436 18.36 -24.88 -2.92
N GLU A 437 19.34 -25.64 -2.41
CA GLU A 437 19.38 -27.11 -2.48
C GLU A 437 18.28 -27.78 -1.65
N THR A 438 17.74 -27.09 -0.63
CA THR A 438 16.64 -27.65 0.18
C THR A 438 15.28 -27.52 -0.49
N GLY A 439 15.13 -26.64 -1.48
CA GLY A 439 13.83 -26.29 -2.06
C GLY A 439 13.02 -25.31 -1.20
N ALA A 440 13.69 -24.53 -0.34
CA ALA A 440 13.02 -23.46 0.41
C ALA A 440 12.43 -22.42 -0.55
N GLN A 441 11.28 -21.84 -0.16
CA GLN A 441 10.65 -20.77 -0.93
C GLN A 441 11.43 -19.46 -0.82
N GLU A 442 11.99 -19.17 0.36
CA GLU A 442 12.64 -17.91 0.67
C GLU A 442 13.84 -18.15 1.62
N LEU A 443 14.95 -17.45 1.34
CA LEU A 443 16.04 -17.23 2.28
C LEU A 443 15.99 -15.77 2.79
N ILE A 444 15.79 -15.62 4.09
CA ILE A 444 15.69 -14.33 4.78
C ILE A 444 17.03 -14.01 5.47
N ILE A 445 17.72 -12.98 4.98
CA ILE A 445 18.94 -12.47 5.61
C ILE A 445 18.57 -11.51 6.73
N THR A 446 18.96 -11.86 7.94
CA THR A 446 18.63 -11.10 9.16
C THR A 446 19.90 -10.55 9.78
N GLY A 447 19.77 -9.41 10.47
CA GLY A 447 20.86 -8.84 11.25
C GLY A 447 21.23 -9.75 12.42
N MET A 448 22.14 -9.30 13.28
CA MET A 448 22.55 -10.10 14.44
C MET A 448 21.37 -10.42 15.38
N LYS A 449 21.26 -11.69 15.79
CA LYS A 449 20.38 -12.13 16.88
C LYS A 449 20.92 -11.56 18.21
N PRO A 450 20.09 -10.87 19.03
CA PRO A 450 20.48 -10.50 20.39
C PRO A 450 20.94 -11.76 21.12
N CYS A 451 22.19 -11.75 21.57
CA CYS A 451 22.84 -12.96 22.04
C CYS A 451 22.50 -13.23 23.51
N SER A 452 22.48 -14.50 23.91
CA SER A 452 22.48 -14.87 25.31
C SER A 452 23.65 -14.19 26.04
N PRO A 453 23.48 -13.77 27.31
CA PRO A 453 24.53 -13.10 28.08
C PRO A 453 25.87 -13.84 27.98
N GLY A 454 26.88 -13.22 27.35
CA GLY A 454 28.25 -13.74 27.23
C GLY A 454 28.72 -14.07 25.80
N LEU A 455 27.82 -14.24 24.83
CA LEU A 455 28.21 -14.44 23.43
C LEU A 455 28.20 -13.10 22.70
N ARG A 456 29.35 -12.44 22.53
CA ARG A 456 29.42 -11.20 21.73
C ARG A 456 29.58 -11.54 20.26
N ARG A 457 28.49 -11.46 19.50
CA ARG A 457 28.59 -11.35 18.03
C ARG A 457 28.83 -9.87 17.69
N GLU A 458 29.71 -9.60 16.74
CA GLU A 458 29.95 -8.24 16.25
C GLU A 458 29.10 -7.99 15.01
N THR A 459 28.60 -6.76 14.85
CA THR A 459 27.93 -6.36 13.61
C THR A 459 28.90 -6.43 12.42
N PRO A 460 28.43 -6.85 11.23
CA PRO A 460 29.23 -6.79 10.02
C PRO A 460 29.78 -5.38 9.81
N ASP A 461 31.02 -5.27 9.34
CA ASP A 461 31.59 -3.97 8.99
C ASP A 461 30.98 -3.42 7.69
N ARG A 462 31.33 -2.17 7.36
CA ARG A 462 30.83 -1.50 6.15
C ARG A 462 31.14 -2.27 4.86
N GLY A 463 32.34 -2.83 4.75
CA GLY A 463 32.77 -3.57 3.57
C GLY A 463 31.97 -4.86 3.41
N GLN A 464 31.74 -5.58 4.51
CA GLN A 464 30.90 -6.77 4.54
C GLN A 464 29.44 -6.47 4.17
N ILE A 465 28.88 -5.35 4.65
CA ILE A 465 27.52 -4.92 4.28
C ILE A 465 27.42 -4.59 2.78
N ILE A 466 28.40 -3.89 2.22
CA ILE A 466 28.45 -3.56 0.80
C ILE A 466 28.53 -4.84 -0.04
N ALA A 467 29.46 -5.74 0.29
CA ALA A 467 29.63 -7.01 -0.43
C ALA A 467 28.35 -7.86 -0.39
N ALA A 468 27.67 -7.94 0.76
CA ALA A 468 26.40 -8.64 0.88
C ALA A 468 25.30 -7.98 0.01
N ALA A 469 25.21 -6.65 0.02
CA ALA A 469 24.24 -5.93 -0.81
C ALA A 469 24.45 -6.18 -2.32
N GLU A 470 25.71 -6.22 -2.77
CA GLU A 470 26.05 -6.52 -4.17
C GLU A 470 25.61 -7.93 -4.58
N ILE A 471 25.89 -8.94 -3.74
CA ILE A 471 25.47 -10.33 -3.97
C ILE A 471 23.94 -10.43 -4.07
N ILE A 472 23.22 -9.82 -3.13
CA ILE A 472 21.75 -9.91 -3.07
C ILE A 472 21.12 -9.18 -4.27
N ASN A 473 21.59 -7.98 -4.60
CA ASN A 473 21.09 -7.22 -5.75
C ASN A 473 21.36 -7.96 -7.08
N ALA A 474 22.52 -8.62 -7.21
CA ALA A 474 22.83 -9.44 -8.38
C ALA A 474 21.85 -10.62 -8.51
N TRP A 475 21.58 -11.34 -7.42
CA TRP A 475 20.60 -12.42 -7.38
C TRP A 475 19.19 -11.96 -7.77
N GLN A 476 18.71 -10.87 -7.17
CA GLN A 476 17.37 -10.33 -7.45
C GLN A 476 17.23 -9.89 -8.91
N LYS A 477 18.27 -9.27 -9.48
CA LYS A 477 18.28 -8.87 -10.90
C LYS A 477 18.28 -10.06 -11.84
N GLU A 478 18.98 -11.15 -11.50
CA GLU A 478 18.95 -12.39 -12.29
C GLU A 478 17.57 -13.04 -12.26
N ASN A 479 16.94 -13.12 -11.07
CA ASN A 479 15.60 -13.69 -10.94
C ASN A 479 14.55 -12.88 -11.72
N LEU A 480 14.62 -11.53 -11.69
CA LEU A 480 13.72 -10.68 -12.48
C LEU A 480 13.84 -10.95 -13.98
N ARG A 481 15.08 -11.00 -14.51
CA ARG A 481 15.32 -11.28 -15.94
C ARG A 481 14.78 -12.63 -16.38
N ASN A 482 14.93 -13.65 -15.53
CA ASN A 482 14.45 -14.99 -15.85
C ASN A 482 12.92 -15.08 -15.76
N GLY A 483 12.28 -14.32 -14.85
CA GLY A 483 10.82 -14.22 -14.77
C GLY A 483 10.21 -13.50 -15.97
N GLU A 484 10.82 -12.39 -16.42
CA GLU A 484 10.40 -11.67 -17.63
C GLU A 484 10.52 -12.54 -18.89
N ALA A 485 11.65 -13.24 -19.06
CA ALA A 485 11.86 -14.13 -20.20
C ALA A 485 10.87 -15.30 -20.26
N ALA A 486 10.45 -15.84 -19.11
CA ALA A 486 9.45 -16.89 -19.05
C ALA A 486 8.05 -16.40 -19.49
N ASN A 487 7.68 -15.17 -19.10
CA ASN A 487 6.41 -14.57 -19.47
C ASN A 487 6.36 -14.19 -20.96
N GLU A 488 7.45 -13.68 -21.54
CA GLU A 488 7.51 -13.33 -22.98
C GLU A 488 7.34 -14.55 -23.91
N THR A 489 7.73 -15.76 -23.45
CA THR A 489 7.56 -16.99 -24.24
C THR A 489 6.16 -17.60 -24.19
N GLN A 490 5.26 -17.12 -23.32
CA GLN A 490 3.90 -17.66 -23.19
C GLN A 490 2.87 -17.00 -24.13
N ASP A 491 3.19 -15.86 -24.73
CA ASP A 491 2.24 -15.10 -25.58
C ASP A 491 2.27 -15.48 -27.08
N GLY A 492 2.95 -16.57 -27.46
CA GLY A 492 3.09 -16.92 -28.87
C GLY A 492 3.47 -18.36 -29.18
N GLU A 493 2.68 -19.35 -28.78
CA GLU A 493 2.44 -20.59 -29.55
C GLU A 493 1.49 -21.55 -28.82
N VAL A 494 0.65 -22.24 -29.60
CA VAL A 494 -0.31 -23.23 -29.12
C VAL A 494 0.41 -24.34 -28.34
N ALA A 495 -0.07 -24.57 -27.11
CA ALA A 495 0.46 -25.50 -26.13
C ALA A 495 0.79 -26.89 -26.70
N ASN A 496 2.05 -27.29 -26.59
CA ASN A 496 2.47 -28.68 -26.68
C ASN A 496 2.54 -29.25 -25.26
N GLU A 497 1.72 -30.26 -24.95
CA GLU A 497 1.48 -30.88 -23.63
C GLU A 497 2.69 -31.68 -23.07
N THR A 498 3.93 -31.26 -23.35
CA THR A 498 5.15 -31.93 -22.86
C THR A 498 6.13 -31.01 -22.14
N ALA A 499 5.70 -29.79 -21.76
CA ALA A 499 6.41 -28.97 -20.76
C ALA A 499 6.14 -29.50 -19.34
N GLY A 500 6.69 -30.67 -19.03
CA GLY A 500 6.72 -31.21 -17.67
C GLY A 500 7.62 -30.38 -16.75
N THR A 501 7.09 -30.02 -15.58
CA THR A 501 7.76 -29.96 -14.26
C THR A 501 9.02 -29.11 -14.01
N ASP A 502 9.62 -28.42 -14.98
CA ASP A 502 10.94 -27.77 -14.77
C ASP A 502 10.92 -26.27 -14.45
N ALA A 503 9.76 -25.61 -14.41
CA ALA A 503 9.65 -24.26 -13.84
C ALA A 503 9.57 -24.33 -12.30
N LYS A 504 10.58 -24.92 -11.64
CA LYS A 504 10.73 -24.74 -10.20
C LYS A 504 10.91 -23.24 -9.94
N SER A 505 9.92 -22.62 -9.31
CA SER A 505 10.03 -21.25 -8.81
C SER A 505 11.34 -21.11 -8.05
N ARG A 506 12.22 -20.22 -8.50
CA ARG A 506 13.51 -19.99 -7.86
C ARG A 506 13.27 -19.42 -6.47
N MET A 507 14.03 -19.89 -5.48
CA MET A 507 14.03 -19.37 -4.12
C MET A 507 14.20 -17.83 -4.10
N GLU A 508 13.33 -17.15 -3.36
CA GLU A 508 13.45 -15.72 -3.10
C GLU A 508 14.59 -15.41 -2.11
N LEU A 509 15.23 -14.26 -2.29
CA LEU A 509 16.27 -13.77 -1.39
C LEU A 509 15.88 -12.39 -0.87
N THR A 510 15.59 -12.31 0.43
CA THR A 510 15.10 -11.09 1.08
C THR A 510 15.98 -10.70 2.26
N VAL A 511 15.81 -9.45 2.72
CA VAL A 511 16.51 -8.93 3.89
C VAL A 511 15.46 -8.45 4.88
N GLU A 512 15.51 -8.95 6.12
CA GLU A 512 14.57 -8.55 7.16
C GLU A 512 14.73 -7.05 7.45
N SER A 513 13.61 -6.38 7.71
CA SER A 513 13.56 -4.96 8.09
C SER A 513 14.53 -4.62 9.23
N CYS A 514 14.66 -5.50 10.22
CA CYS A 514 15.55 -5.30 11.36
C CYS A 514 17.05 -5.19 10.95
N PHE A 515 17.44 -5.70 9.77
CA PHE A 515 18.77 -5.53 9.20
C PHE A 515 18.89 -4.22 8.40
N SER A 516 18.49 -3.13 9.03
CA SER A 516 18.34 -1.83 8.39
C SER A 516 19.61 -1.27 7.72
N PRO A 517 20.85 -1.48 8.23
CA PRO A 517 22.05 -1.09 7.51
C PRO A 517 22.17 -1.72 6.12
N LEU A 518 21.92 -3.03 6.01
CA LEU A 518 22.02 -3.75 4.73
C LEU A 518 20.97 -3.26 3.74
N ARG A 519 19.71 -3.13 4.19
CA ARG A 519 18.63 -2.58 3.35
C ARG A 519 18.90 -1.15 2.90
N ALA A 520 19.46 -0.32 3.77
CA ALA A 520 19.82 1.05 3.43
C ALA A 520 20.89 1.10 2.33
N VAL A 521 21.90 0.23 2.39
CA VAL A 521 22.95 0.13 1.36
C VAL A 521 22.41 -0.44 0.05
N MET A 522 21.59 -1.49 0.10
CA MET A 522 20.97 -2.09 -1.09
C MET A 522 20.18 -1.09 -1.92
N GLY A 523 19.45 -0.16 -1.27
CA GLY A 523 18.70 0.90 -1.97
C GLY A 523 19.54 2.07 -2.48
N GLY A 524 20.85 2.09 -2.23
CA GLY A 524 21.78 3.13 -2.67
C GLY A 524 21.78 4.41 -1.82
N ALA A 525 22.77 5.28 -2.06
CA ALA A 525 22.94 6.53 -1.33
C ALA A 525 22.02 7.68 -1.82
N ASP A 526 21.50 7.60 -3.05
CA ASP A 526 20.63 8.65 -3.61
C ASP A 526 19.34 8.75 -2.80
N GLU A 527 19.18 9.93 -2.19
CA GLU A 527 18.08 10.17 -1.29
C GLU A 527 16.71 9.99 -1.91
N LYS A 528 16.60 10.30 -3.20
CA LYS A 528 15.37 10.35 -3.98
C LYS A 528 15.04 8.98 -4.57
N ARG A 529 16.02 8.12 -4.80
CA ARG A 529 15.85 6.80 -5.43
C ARG A 529 15.80 5.63 -4.46
N ASN A 530 16.37 5.77 -3.26
CA ASN A 530 16.29 4.71 -2.27
C ASN A 530 14.85 4.55 -1.74
N GLY A 531 14.25 3.39 -2.01
CA GLY A 531 12.88 3.03 -1.62
C GLY A 531 12.74 2.58 -0.17
N ASN A 532 13.83 2.34 0.57
CA ASN A 532 13.80 1.93 1.96
C ASN A 532 13.40 3.10 2.86
N ARG A 533 12.09 3.33 3.05
CA ARG A 533 11.54 4.49 3.77
C ARG A 533 10.37 4.08 4.67
N GLY A 534 9.91 5.03 5.46
CA GLY A 534 8.77 4.83 6.38
C GLY A 534 9.06 3.81 7.45
N ILE A 535 8.02 3.11 7.89
CA ILE A 535 8.09 2.06 8.91
C ILE A 535 8.92 0.85 8.47
N GLY A 536 8.99 0.56 7.16
CA GLY A 536 9.74 -0.59 6.63
C GLY A 536 11.24 -0.35 6.52
N ARG A 537 11.74 0.85 6.88
CA ARG A 537 13.17 1.19 6.77
C ARG A 537 14.03 0.55 7.87
N GLY A 538 13.43 -0.10 8.86
CA GLY A 538 14.18 -0.70 9.94
C GLY A 538 13.35 -1.42 11.00
N CYS A 539 13.64 -1.17 12.28
CA CYS A 539 12.93 -1.82 13.38
C CYS A 539 11.41 -1.67 13.28
N GLU A 540 10.72 -2.80 13.11
CA GLU A 540 9.26 -2.88 12.97
C GLU A 540 8.54 -3.14 14.30
N ALA A 541 9.30 -3.30 15.40
CA ALA A 541 8.78 -3.55 16.73
C ALA A 541 7.83 -2.42 17.15
N GLY A 542 6.58 -2.76 17.47
CA GLY A 542 5.57 -1.78 17.84
C GLY A 542 5.02 -0.92 16.71
N CYS A 543 5.55 -1.04 15.49
CA CYS A 543 5.09 -0.28 14.31
C CYS A 543 4.30 -1.18 13.35
N TRP A 544 4.72 -2.44 13.20
CA TRP A 544 4.05 -3.46 12.39
C TRP A 544 3.68 -4.72 13.15
N PHE A 545 4.46 -5.10 14.15
CA PHE A 545 4.18 -6.30 14.93
C PHE A 545 4.52 -6.13 16.40
N PHE A 546 4.08 -7.09 17.19
CA PHE A 546 4.49 -7.29 18.58
C PHE A 546 4.52 -8.78 18.91
N ALA A 547 4.88 -9.13 20.14
CA ALA A 547 4.84 -10.50 20.62
C ALA A 547 4.10 -10.65 21.96
N VAL A 548 3.55 -11.85 22.15
CA VAL A 548 2.97 -12.35 23.41
C VAL A 548 3.94 -13.41 23.93
N GLN A 549 4.35 -13.27 25.19
CA GLN A 549 5.26 -14.15 25.88
C GLN A 549 4.54 -15.37 26.44
N ALA A 550 5.31 -16.39 26.87
CA ALA A 550 4.76 -17.61 27.45
C ALA A 550 3.99 -17.39 28.77
N ASP A 551 4.18 -16.25 29.44
CA ASP A 551 3.39 -15.86 30.61
C ASP A 551 2.15 -15.00 30.27
N GLY A 552 1.90 -14.75 28.98
CA GLY A 552 0.80 -13.92 28.49
C GLY A 552 1.08 -12.42 28.49
N SER A 553 2.29 -11.98 28.91
CA SER A 553 2.69 -10.58 28.79
C SER A 553 2.97 -10.18 27.34
N PHE A 554 2.88 -8.88 27.06
CA PHE A 554 3.13 -8.30 25.75
C PHE A 554 4.53 -7.68 25.70
N THR A 555 5.23 -7.84 24.58
CA THR A 555 6.50 -7.16 24.29
C THR A 555 6.51 -6.62 22.86
N PRO A 556 7.19 -5.51 22.53
CA PRO A 556 7.20 -4.96 21.18
C PRO A 556 7.92 -5.88 20.18
N CYS A 557 8.84 -6.70 20.67
CA CYS A 557 9.59 -7.66 19.87
C CYS A 557 10.01 -8.84 20.75
N PRO A 558 10.01 -10.07 20.21
CA PRO A 558 10.54 -11.26 20.85
C PRO A 558 11.87 -11.11 21.60
N TYR A 559 12.76 -10.27 21.08
CA TYR A 559 14.11 -10.10 21.61
C TYR A 559 14.28 -8.88 22.52
N LEU A 560 13.18 -8.20 22.87
CA LEU A 560 13.22 -7.09 23.82
C LEU A 560 12.86 -7.57 25.21
N ASP A 561 13.79 -7.39 26.14
CA ASP A 561 13.58 -7.57 27.58
C ASP A 561 12.77 -6.39 28.15
N ALA A 562 11.51 -6.30 27.71
CA ALA A 562 10.55 -5.31 28.14
C ALA A 562 9.16 -5.90 27.97
N GLN A 563 8.47 -6.13 29.09
CA GLN A 563 7.17 -6.77 29.14
C GLN A 563 6.15 -5.84 29.80
N GLU A 564 4.94 -5.83 29.26
CA GLU A 564 3.79 -5.11 29.81
C GLU A 564 2.57 -6.04 29.85
N THR A 565 1.63 -5.81 30.77
CA THR A 565 0.40 -6.59 30.89
C THR A 565 -0.79 -5.74 30.47
N TYR A 566 -1.65 -6.28 29.61
CA TYR A 566 -2.83 -5.62 29.08
C TYR A 566 -4.00 -6.59 28.98
N GLY A 567 -5.24 -6.08 29.02
CA GLY A 567 -6.44 -6.90 28.90
C GLY A 567 -6.74 -7.33 27.46
N SER A 568 -6.24 -6.58 26.48
CA SER A 568 -6.45 -6.85 25.06
C SER A 568 -5.29 -6.39 24.17
N ILE A 569 -5.24 -6.94 22.96
CA ILE A 569 -4.30 -6.52 21.90
C ILE A 569 -4.47 -5.04 21.57
N THR A 570 -5.72 -4.57 21.45
CA THR A 570 -6.04 -3.19 21.09
C THR A 570 -5.57 -2.21 22.16
N GLU A 571 -5.79 -2.54 23.44
CA GLU A 571 -5.33 -1.72 24.56
C GLU A 571 -3.80 -1.61 24.59
N TYR A 572 -3.09 -2.74 24.41
CA TYR A 572 -1.64 -2.72 24.30
C TYR A 572 -1.15 -1.88 23.12
N TRP A 573 -1.72 -2.09 21.92
CA TRP A 573 -1.29 -1.41 20.69
C TRP A 573 -1.44 0.10 20.75
N GLU A 574 -2.54 0.61 21.34
CA GLU A 574 -2.85 2.03 21.37
C GLU A 574 -2.34 2.75 22.63
N HIS A 575 -2.26 2.05 23.77
CA HIS A 575 -2.01 2.70 25.06
C HIS A 575 -0.63 2.42 25.64
N SER A 576 0.10 1.42 25.15
CA SER A 576 1.46 1.12 25.62
C SER A 576 2.39 2.34 25.57
N PRO A 577 2.94 2.78 26.73
CA PRO A 577 3.98 3.81 26.76
C PRO A 577 5.26 3.31 26.10
N LEU A 578 5.57 2.01 26.20
CA LEU A 578 6.72 1.40 25.54
C LEU A 578 6.62 1.50 24.00
N LEU A 579 5.47 1.14 23.43
CA LEU A 579 5.21 1.28 21.99
C LEU A 579 5.29 2.74 21.54
N LYS A 580 4.67 3.65 22.29
CA LYS A 580 4.74 5.11 22.03
C LYS A 580 6.17 5.63 22.05
N ASN A 581 7.04 5.10 22.91
CA ASN A 581 8.44 5.49 22.95
C ASN A 581 9.22 4.95 21.74
N ILE A 582 9.01 3.70 21.37
CA ILE A 582 9.66 3.08 20.20
C ILE A 582 9.26 3.79 18.90
N ARG A 583 7.97 4.11 18.73
CA ARG A 583 7.43 4.80 17.54
C ARG A 583 8.00 6.20 17.29
N LYS A 584 8.51 6.87 18.34
CA LYS A 584 9.11 8.22 18.24
C LYS A 584 10.54 8.23 17.70
N GLN A 585 11.13 7.06 17.48
CA GLN A 585 12.55 6.98 17.12
C GLN A 585 12.83 7.53 15.72
N SER A 586 13.90 8.31 15.65
CA SER A 586 14.50 8.80 14.41
C SER A 586 15.83 8.12 14.15
N GLY A 587 16.28 8.13 12.90
CA GLY A 587 17.67 7.77 12.58
C GLY A 587 18.66 8.75 13.20
N HIS A 588 19.95 8.41 13.14
CA HIS A 588 21.02 9.29 13.62
C HIS A 588 21.05 10.63 12.88
N GLU A 589 21.11 11.74 13.61
CA GLU A 589 21.30 13.06 13.00
C GLU A 589 22.59 13.12 12.19
N GLY A 590 22.58 13.78 11.04
CA GLY A 590 23.74 13.91 10.16
C GLY A 590 24.14 12.66 9.36
N CYS A 591 23.51 11.50 9.59
CA CYS A 591 23.79 10.28 8.81
C CYS A 591 23.13 10.35 7.41
N PRO A 592 23.85 10.03 6.32
CA PRO A 592 23.27 9.99 4.96
C PRO A 592 22.20 8.92 4.78
N TYR A 593 22.09 7.98 5.72
CA TYR A 593 21.05 6.96 5.75
C TYR A 593 19.99 7.18 6.84
N ALA A 594 19.97 8.32 7.53
CA ALA A 594 19.05 8.58 8.66
C ALA A 594 17.56 8.40 8.29
N ARG A 595 17.20 8.68 7.03
CA ARG A 595 15.84 8.51 6.50
C ARG A 595 15.54 7.11 5.97
N ARG A 596 16.56 6.24 5.90
CA ARG A 596 16.56 4.92 5.25
C ARG A 596 17.02 3.79 6.15
N CYS A 597 17.38 4.10 7.38
CA CYS A 597 17.87 3.13 8.34
C CYS A 597 17.25 3.49 9.69
N LEU A 598 16.63 2.49 10.31
CA LEU A 598 16.20 2.55 11.70
C LEU A 598 16.78 1.33 12.41
N PRO A 599 17.84 1.46 13.21
CA PRO A 599 18.53 0.32 13.82
C PRO A 599 17.60 -0.47 14.73
N CYS A 600 17.88 -1.78 14.87
CA CYS A 600 17.10 -2.65 15.74
C CYS A 600 17.28 -2.27 17.23
N PHE A 601 16.18 -2.06 17.94
CA PHE A 601 16.19 -1.64 19.34
C PHE A 601 16.77 -2.70 20.28
N ALA A 602 16.68 -3.98 19.90
CA ALA A 602 17.20 -5.08 20.70
C ALA A 602 18.74 -5.16 20.67
N VAL A 603 19.38 -4.68 19.60
CA VAL A 603 20.85 -4.72 19.47
C VAL A 603 21.51 -3.36 19.67
N ILE A 604 20.78 -2.25 19.58
CA ILE A 604 21.40 -0.90 19.58
C ILE A 604 22.24 -0.61 20.82
N LYS A 605 21.91 -1.20 21.98
CA LYS A 605 22.67 -1.05 23.22
C LYS A 605 24.00 -1.84 23.20
N GLU A 606 24.09 -2.87 22.37
CA GLU A 606 25.25 -3.75 22.26
C GLU A 606 26.20 -3.30 21.15
N VAL A 607 25.69 -2.58 20.16
CA VAL A 607 26.47 -2.06 19.02
C VAL A 607 27.13 -0.74 19.42
N GLY A 608 28.45 -0.78 19.65
CA GLY A 608 29.23 0.41 20.02
C GLY A 608 29.27 1.48 18.91
N ASP A 609 29.64 1.08 17.69
CA ASP A 609 29.74 1.99 16.54
C ASP A 609 28.80 1.57 15.40
N CYS A 610 28.10 2.54 14.81
CA CYS A 610 27.24 2.27 13.66
C CYS A 610 28.09 1.91 12.43
N PRO A 611 27.87 0.76 11.77
CA PRO A 611 28.72 0.30 10.66
C PRO A 611 28.59 1.16 9.40
N LEU A 612 27.62 2.07 9.35
CA LEU A 612 27.41 3.02 8.24
C LEU A 612 27.83 4.45 8.59
N HIS A 613 28.22 4.73 9.83
CA HIS A 613 28.67 6.08 10.18
C HIS A 613 30.03 6.30 9.53
N PRO A 614 30.24 7.41 8.79
CA PRO A 614 31.57 7.72 8.27
C PRO A 614 32.52 7.89 9.46
N LEU A 615 33.66 7.21 9.41
CA LEU A 615 34.78 7.52 10.29
C LEU A 615 35.17 8.98 10.00
N HIS A 616 35.42 9.78 11.05
CA HIS A 616 35.87 11.16 10.90
C HIS A 616 37.11 11.21 10.00
N GLY A 617 36.93 11.54 8.71
CA GLY A 617 37.99 11.49 7.69
C GLY A 617 37.46 11.19 6.29
N ASP A 618 36.38 10.42 6.19
CA ASP A 618 35.72 10.08 4.91
C ASP A 618 34.53 11.03 4.66
N ARG A 619 34.81 12.31 4.40
CA ARG A 619 33.86 13.13 3.62
C ARG A 619 34.27 13.04 2.15
N PRO A 620 33.33 12.83 1.22
CA PRO A 620 33.63 12.88 -0.21
C PRO A 620 34.16 14.25 -0.64
#